data_AF-A0A0R3S6S4-F1
#
_entry.id   AF-A0A0R3S6S4-F1
#
_cell.length_a   1.000
_cell.length_b   1.000
_cell.length_c   1.000
_cell.angle_alpha   90.00
_cell.angle_beta   90.00
_cell.angle_gamma   90.00
#
_symmetry.space_group_name_H-M   'P 1'
#
loop_
_entity.id
_entity.type
_entity.pdbx_description
1 polymer ?
#
loop_
_entity_poly.entity_id
_entity_poly.type
_entity_poly.pdbx_seq_one_letter_code
_entity_poly.pdbx_strand_id
1 'polypeptide(L)'
;MERQYLRPDERSPVPLNENFWINIVSVSNCGQNASVAHERDQIYALNVAAEVEKALRENKENIDSAIMKQIAPSAVNVTGIQYENLISLSFDHDELIRQEENRRKRMRERIINAALRKE
;
A
#
# COMPACT_ATOMS: atom_id res chain seq x y z
N MET A 1 71.37 48.94 -6.88
CA MET A 1 70.48 47.82 -6.50
C MET A 1 69.06 48.22 -6.83
N GLU A 2 68.55 47.81 -7.98
CA GLU A 2 67.19 48.12 -8.42
C GLU A 2 66.20 47.11 -7.84
N ARG A 3 65.11 47.60 -7.24
CA ARG A 3 64.05 46.77 -6.65
C ARG A 3 63.15 46.26 -7.77
N GLN A 4 63.23 44.96 -8.08
CA GLN A 4 62.28 44.30 -8.96
C GLN A 4 60.95 44.13 -8.22
N TYR A 5 59.97 44.97 -8.53
CA TYR A 5 58.60 44.79 -8.04
C TYR A 5 57.94 43.63 -8.79
N LEU A 6 57.36 42.70 -8.04
CA LEU A 6 56.53 41.60 -8.57
C LEU A 6 55.40 42.19 -9.43
N ARG A 7 55.35 41.82 -10.70
CA ARG A 7 54.26 42.26 -11.60
C ARG A 7 52.95 41.60 -11.16
N PRO A 8 51.79 42.30 -11.27
CA PRO A 8 50.49 41.69 -11.03
C PRO A 8 50.30 40.46 -11.91
N ASP A 9 49.97 39.33 -11.30
CA ASP A 9 49.84 38.03 -11.94
C ASP A 9 48.61 38.03 -12.88
N GLU A 10 48.81 37.85 -14.18
CA GLU A 10 47.75 37.85 -15.21
C GLU A 10 46.71 36.74 -15.01
N ARG A 11 46.99 35.79 -14.11
CA ARG A 11 46.09 34.68 -13.76
C ARG A 11 45.14 34.97 -12.60
N SER A 12 45.24 36.15 -11.97
CA SER A 12 44.35 36.51 -10.87
C SER A 12 43.10 37.21 -11.42
N PRO A 13 41.89 36.66 -11.23
CA PRO A 13 40.67 37.33 -11.67
C PRO A 13 40.52 38.65 -10.91
N VAL A 14 40.32 39.74 -11.66
CA VAL A 14 40.11 41.07 -11.09
C VAL A 14 38.74 41.09 -10.41
N PRO A 15 38.64 41.60 -9.16
CA PRO A 15 37.35 41.70 -8.48
C PRO A 15 36.40 42.57 -9.30
N LEU A 16 35.16 42.09 -9.42
CA LEU A 16 34.11 42.84 -10.09
C LEU A 16 33.83 44.15 -9.34
N ASN A 17 33.49 45.20 -10.09
CA ASN A 17 33.10 46.49 -9.54
C ASN A 17 31.90 46.33 -8.58
N GLU A 18 31.86 47.09 -7.48
CA GLU A 18 30.78 47.13 -6.48
C GLU A 18 29.38 47.40 -7.03
N ASN A 19 29.24 47.71 -8.32
CA ASN A 19 27.97 47.93 -9.00
C ASN A 19 27.62 46.83 -10.02
N PHE A 20 28.36 45.72 -10.08
CA PHE A 20 28.15 44.70 -11.13
C PHE A 20 26.75 44.07 -11.10
N TRP A 21 26.15 43.96 -9.91
CA TRP A 21 24.81 43.41 -9.72
C TRP A 21 23.70 44.27 -10.33
N ILE A 22 23.92 45.58 -10.54
CA ILE A 22 22.91 46.46 -11.12
C ILE A 22 22.53 46.00 -12.53
N ASN A 23 23.51 45.61 -13.34
CA ASN A 23 23.26 45.09 -14.69
C ASN A 23 22.54 43.74 -14.66
N ILE A 24 22.87 42.87 -13.70
CA ILE A 24 22.22 41.56 -13.54
C ILE A 24 20.74 41.74 -13.15
N VAL A 25 20.45 42.62 -12.19
CA VAL A 25 19.10 42.91 -11.72
C VAL A 25 18.28 43.67 -12.77
N SER A 26 18.91 44.58 -13.51
CA SER A 26 18.25 45.36 -14.56
C SER A 26 17.88 44.50 -15.78
N VAL A 27 18.70 43.50 -16.11
CA VAL A 27 18.38 42.49 -17.15
C VAL A 27 17.22 41.59 -16.69
N SER A 28 17.13 41.22 -15.41
CA SER A 28 15.98 40.46 -14.89
C SER A 28 14.67 41.25 -14.80
N ASN A 29 14.70 42.58 -14.86
CA ASN A 29 13.49 43.40 -15.01
C ASN A 29 12.95 43.46 -16.45
N CYS A 30 13.64 42.83 -17.41
CA CYS A 30 13.10 42.57 -18.73
C CYS A 30 12.14 41.37 -18.71
N GLY A 31 10.90 41.63 -18.25
CA GLY A 31 9.75 41.07 -18.97
C GLY A 31 9.00 39.87 -18.39
N GLN A 32 9.18 39.46 -17.14
CA GLN A 32 8.19 38.60 -16.46
C GLN A 32 8.00 39.02 -15.00
N ASN A 33 6.95 39.81 -14.74
CA ASN A 33 6.50 40.07 -13.38
C ASN A 33 6.17 38.73 -12.72
N ALA A 34 6.64 38.49 -11.50
CA ALA A 34 6.36 37.26 -10.75
C ALA A 34 4.85 36.92 -10.68
N SER A 35 4.00 37.95 -10.70
CA SER A 35 2.54 37.82 -10.81
C SER A 35 2.08 37.11 -12.09
N VAL A 36 2.70 37.40 -13.24
CA VAL A 36 2.34 36.81 -14.54
C VAL A 36 2.85 35.37 -14.64
N ALA A 37 4.00 35.07 -14.03
CA ALA A 37 4.48 33.69 -13.90
C ALA A 37 3.51 32.87 -13.03
N HIS A 38 3.07 33.42 -11.90
CA HIS A 38 2.14 32.75 -11.00
C HIS A 38 0.75 32.51 -11.63
N GLU A 39 0.20 33.47 -12.37
CA GLU A 39 -1.05 33.27 -13.12
C GLU A 39 -0.93 32.16 -14.15
N ARG A 40 0.20 32.07 -14.88
CA ARG A 40 0.43 30.98 -15.82
C ARG A 40 0.51 29.64 -15.13
N ASP A 41 1.23 29.55 -14.01
CA ASP A 41 1.33 28.32 -13.23
C ASP A 41 -0.03 27.86 -12.71
N GLN A 42 -0.89 28.79 -12.27
CA GLN A 42 -2.27 28.49 -11.88
C GLN A 42 -3.09 27.95 -13.05
N ILE A 43 -2.99 28.57 -14.24
CA ILE A 43 -3.71 28.09 -15.43
C ILE A 43 -3.21 26.70 -15.84
N TYR A 44 -1.90 26.45 -15.81
CA TYR A 44 -1.35 25.13 -16.08
C TYR A 44 -1.85 24.09 -15.06
N ALA A 45 -1.87 24.42 -13.77
CA ALA A 45 -2.38 23.54 -12.73
C ALA A 45 -3.88 23.20 -12.94
N LEU A 46 -4.69 24.20 -13.29
CA LEU A 46 -6.11 24.02 -13.59
C LEU A 46 -6.32 23.13 -14.82
N ASN A 47 -5.54 23.33 -15.88
CA ASN A 47 -5.60 22.50 -17.09
C ASN A 47 -5.20 21.06 -16.81
N VAL A 48 -4.15 20.85 -16.00
CA VAL A 48 -3.74 19.51 -15.56
C VAL A 48 -4.84 18.84 -14.75
N ALA A 49 -5.46 19.56 -13.82
CA ALA A 49 -6.57 19.03 -13.03
C ALA A 49 -7.76 18.62 -13.91
N ALA A 50 -8.11 19.44 -14.90
CA ALA A 50 -9.19 19.14 -15.84
C ALA A 50 -8.88 17.91 -16.70
N GLU A 51 -7.63 17.77 -17.17
CA GLU A 51 -7.22 16.61 -17.98
C GLU A 51 -7.20 15.32 -17.15
N VAL A 52 -6.76 15.39 -15.90
CA VAL A 52 -6.80 14.24 -14.96
C VAL A 52 -8.25 13.84 -14.69
N GLU A 53 -9.14 14.80 -14.44
CA GLU A 53 -10.56 14.50 -14.21
C GLU A 53 -11.21 13.86 -15.44
N LYS A 54 -10.89 14.37 -16.64
CA LYS A 54 -11.33 13.78 -17.90
C LYS A 54 -10.81 12.34 -18.07
N ALA A 55 -9.52 12.11 -17.84
CA ALA A 55 -8.92 10.78 -17.93
C ALA A 55 -9.52 9.79 -16.92
N LEU A 56 -9.83 10.25 -15.70
CA LEU A 56 -10.53 9.43 -14.69
C LEU A 56 -11.95 9.08 -15.13
N ARG A 57 -12.67 10.03 -15.73
CA ARG A 57 -14.04 9.81 -16.23
C ARG A 57 -14.06 8.82 -17.38
N GLU A 58 -13.16 8.97 -18.35
CA GLU A 58 -13.03 8.06 -19.51
C GLU A 58 -12.62 6.65 -19.07
N ASN A 59 -11.81 6.52 -18.02
CA ASN A 59 -11.37 5.22 -17.50
C ASN A 59 -12.26 4.66 -16.38
N LYS A 60 -13.36 5.32 -16.03
CA LYS A 60 -14.20 4.93 -14.88
C LYS A 60 -14.67 3.48 -14.98
N GLU A 61 -15.14 3.05 -16.14
CA GLU A 61 -15.61 1.68 -16.34
C GLU A 61 -14.49 0.64 -16.21
N ASN A 62 -13.28 0.97 -16.68
CA ASN A 62 -12.10 0.12 -16.55
C ASN A 62 -11.65 0.01 -15.09
N ILE A 63 -11.67 1.13 -14.36
CA ILE A 63 -11.36 1.19 -12.92
C ILE A 63 -12.40 0.37 -12.14
N ASP A 64 -13.68 0.58 -12.38
CA ASP A 64 -14.77 -0.13 -11.72
C ASP A 64 -14.69 -1.64 -12.03
N SER A 65 -14.37 -2.05 -13.27
CA SER A 65 -14.15 -3.45 -13.64
C SER A 65 -12.95 -4.07 -12.93
N ALA A 66 -11.82 -3.35 -12.84
CA ALA A 66 -10.62 -3.81 -12.16
C ALA A 66 -10.85 -3.96 -10.64
N ILE A 67 -11.54 -3.00 -10.03
CA ILE A 67 -11.95 -3.02 -8.62
C ILE A 67 -12.86 -4.23 -8.38
N MET A 68 -13.87 -4.43 -9.22
CA MET A 68 -14.78 -5.57 -9.09
C MET A 68 -14.05 -6.91 -9.27
N LYS A 69 -13.06 -7.02 -10.16
CA LYS A 69 -12.23 -8.24 -10.29
C LYS A 69 -11.38 -8.54 -9.05
N GLN A 70 -10.97 -7.52 -8.28
CA GLN A 70 -10.24 -7.71 -7.03
C GLN A 70 -11.18 -8.01 -5.86
N ILE A 71 -12.31 -7.31 -5.78
CA ILE A 71 -13.27 -7.44 -4.69
C ILE A 71 -14.12 -8.71 -4.84
N ALA A 72 -14.51 -9.09 -6.06
CA ALA A 72 -15.39 -10.24 -6.29
C ALA A 72 -14.81 -11.54 -5.73
N PRO A 73 -13.52 -11.90 -5.90
CA PRO A 73 -12.94 -13.04 -5.21
C PRO A 73 -13.07 -12.94 -3.69
N SER A 74 -12.79 -11.78 -3.09
CA SER A 74 -12.90 -11.60 -1.64
C SER A 74 -14.34 -11.62 -1.10
N ALA A 75 -15.31 -11.12 -1.86
CA ALA A 75 -16.72 -11.07 -1.50
C ALA A 75 -17.44 -12.40 -1.77
N VAL A 76 -17.07 -13.10 -2.85
CA VAL A 76 -17.59 -14.43 -3.19
C VAL A 76 -16.98 -15.50 -2.28
N ASN A 77 -15.71 -15.34 -1.85
CA ASN A 77 -15.08 -16.25 -0.91
C ASN A 77 -15.60 -16.15 0.54
N VAL A 78 -16.59 -15.28 0.80
CA VAL A 78 -17.39 -15.36 2.03
C VAL A 78 -18.16 -16.70 2.08
N THR A 79 -18.52 -17.28 0.93
CA THR A 79 -19.09 -18.64 0.88
C THR A 79 -18.06 -19.73 1.12
N GLY A 80 -16.82 -19.58 0.63
CA GLY A 80 -15.73 -20.52 0.91
C GLY A 80 -15.35 -20.58 2.39
N ILE A 81 -15.28 -19.42 3.06
CA ILE A 81 -15.02 -19.32 4.50
C ILE A 81 -16.18 -19.90 5.34
N GLN A 82 -17.42 -19.86 4.84
CA GLN A 82 -18.56 -20.53 5.51
C GLN A 82 -18.46 -22.06 5.48
N TYR A 83 -17.71 -22.64 4.53
CA TYR A 83 -17.55 -24.08 4.42
C TYR A 83 -16.26 -24.63 5.05
N GLU A 84 -15.28 -23.77 5.38
CA GLU A 84 -14.05 -24.19 6.06
C GLU A 84 -14.28 -24.62 7.53
N ASN A 85 -15.39 -24.16 8.13
CA ASN A 85 -15.88 -24.58 9.44
C ASN A 85 -17.07 -25.55 9.37
N LEU A 86 -17.35 -26.18 8.23
CA LEU A 86 -18.12 -27.41 8.24
C LEU A 86 -17.24 -28.52 8.82
N ILE A 87 -17.16 -28.56 10.15
CA ILE A 87 -16.88 -29.81 10.86
C ILE A 87 -17.75 -30.87 10.19
N SER A 88 -17.13 -31.93 9.69
CA SER A 88 -17.81 -32.99 8.96
C SER A 88 -19.02 -33.45 9.76
N LEU A 89 -20.24 -33.14 9.29
CA LEU A 89 -21.52 -33.54 9.88
C LEU A 89 -21.76 -35.04 9.65
N SER A 90 -20.82 -35.86 10.10
CA SER A 90 -21.00 -37.31 10.25
C SER A 90 -20.30 -37.80 11.52
N PHE A 91 -20.28 -36.97 12.56
CA PHE A 91 -20.08 -37.47 13.91
C PHE A 91 -21.42 -38.00 14.42
N ASP A 92 -21.63 -39.30 14.23
CA ASP A 92 -22.79 -40.01 14.74
C ASP A 92 -22.63 -40.17 16.27
N HIS A 93 -23.14 -39.19 17.00
CA HIS A 93 -23.06 -39.14 18.46
C HIS A 93 -23.73 -40.35 19.12
N ASP A 94 -24.80 -40.85 18.50
CA ASP A 94 -25.55 -41.99 19.01
C ASP A 94 -24.72 -43.28 18.88
N GLU A 95 -23.99 -43.44 17.78
CA GLU A 95 -23.09 -44.59 17.60
C GLU A 95 -21.94 -44.58 18.63
N LEU A 96 -21.39 -43.41 18.96
CA LEU A 96 -20.37 -43.29 20.00
C LEU A 96 -20.92 -43.68 21.39
N ILE A 97 -22.10 -43.18 21.75
CA ILE A 97 -22.76 -43.53 23.01
C ILE A 97 -23.00 -45.04 23.07
N ARG A 98 -23.52 -45.63 21.99
CA ARG A 98 -23.81 -47.06 21.90
C ARG A 98 -22.54 -47.91 22.07
N GLN A 99 -21.42 -47.49 21.49
CA GLN A 99 -20.14 -48.18 21.65
C GLN A 99 -19.64 -48.13 23.09
N GLU A 100 -19.76 -46.98 23.76
CA GLU A 100 -19.27 -46.80 25.12
C GLU A 100 -20.17 -47.51 26.16
N GLU A 101 -21.49 -47.53 25.95
CA GLU A 101 -22.41 -48.33 26.76
C GLU A 101 -22.13 -49.83 26.64
N ASN A 102 -21.89 -50.32 25.41
CA ASN A 102 -21.51 -51.71 25.18
C ASN A 102 -20.18 -52.07 25.84
N ARG A 103 -19.20 -51.16 25.79
CA ARG A 103 -17.91 -51.33 26.49
C ARG A 103 -18.11 -51.48 27.99
N ARG A 104 -18.91 -50.59 28.61
CA ARG A 104 -19.23 -50.64 30.05
C ARG A 104 -20.00 -51.91 30.42
N LYS A 105 -20.95 -52.34 29.60
CA LYS A 105 -21.72 -53.57 29.81
C LYS A 105 -20.83 -54.81 29.83
N ARG A 106 -19.93 -54.95 28.84
CA ARG A 106 -18.94 -56.05 28.79
C ARG A 106 -18.02 -56.04 30.00
N MET A 107 -17.63 -54.86 30.50
CA MET A 107 -16.80 -54.76 31.69
C MET A 107 -17.52 -55.23 32.95
N ARG A 108 -18.79 -54.85 33.14
CA ARG A 108 -19.63 -55.35 34.23
C ARG A 108 -19.82 -56.86 34.15
N GLU A 109 -20.12 -57.40 32.98
CA GLU A 109 -20.28 -58.85 32.77
C GLU A 109 -18.99 -59.61 33.10
N ARG A 110 -17.82 -59.08 32.72
CA ARG A 110 -16.52 -59.68 33.10
C ARG A 110 -16.31 -59.71 34.61
N ILE A 111 -16.65 -58.63 35.32
CA ILE A 111 -16.52 -58.56 36.78
C ILE A 111 -17.46 -59.56 37.45
N ILE A 112 -18.73 -59.61 37.02
CA ILE A 112 -19.72 -60.56 37.55
C ILE A 112 -19.28 -62.00 37.30
N ASN A 113 -18.88 -62.33 36.08
CA ASN A 113 -18.41 -63.68 35.75
C ASN A 113 -17.11 -64.05 36.50
N ALA A 114 -16.23 -63.10 36.77
CA ALA A 114 -15.03 -63.34 37.56
C ALA A 114 -15.35 -63.55 39.05
N ALA A 115 -16.38 -62.87 39.58
CA ALA A 115 -16.87 -63.09 40.94
C ALA A 115 -17.57 -64.45 41.09
N LEU A 116 -18.44 -64.81 40.13
CA LEU A 116 -19.18 -66.08 40.14
C LEU A 116 -18.30 -67.33 39.90
N ARG A 117 -17.11 -67.18 39.29
CA ARG A 117 -16.15 -68.28 39.10
C ARG A 117 -15.23 -68.52 40.30
N LYS A 118 -15.30 -67.66 41.33
CA LYS A 118 -14.50 -67.76 42.55
C LYS A 118 -15.24 -68.42 43.72
N GLU A 119 -16.51 -68.79 43.53
CA GLU A 119 -17.25 -69.75 44.37
C GLU A 119 -17.08 -71.17 43.80
#